data_AF-A0A7V6WIG1-F1
#
_entry.id   AF-A0A7V6WIG1-F1
#
_cell.length_a   1.000
_cell.length_b   1.000
_cell.length_c   1.000
_cell.angle_alpha   90.00
_cell.angle_beta   90.00
_cell.angle_gamma   90.00
#
_symmetry.space_group_name_H-M   'P 1'
#
loop_
_entity.id
_entity.type
_entity.pdbx_description
1 polymer ?
#
loop_
_entity_poly.entity_id
_entity_poly.type
_entity_poly.pdbx_seq_one_letter_code
_entity_poly.pdbx_strand_id
1 'polypeptide(L)'
;MKKTRVKRKTKSKSKSQNDAPVNEVTVNGRLDNLLDHVKQMLYRGGLTFEDLLDQVKNKLANQDQDKLEQDLKRCLGNNLSYYLKDGLWEVDKTGNPANHHFYQWISTMGYPVTFRELLFLAEENNLETRGRLEQDLVYDGRFIRLRSGKWALSHWQVIGEPTAGEVTKVIRLFQRKQRPLTLAEIMRELFPARVVEIGWESFLQKDERFVEVGQGRWFLKSPLEAMIAHIAAEDVFAFIRQGEISVLQEAELVLIIKEADASRRQYILSSLDLERGILRLNKRMMRLFDQMEPMTYLDLETLEGPIGVWYLQEYQCLAGLGPWYEANQLEPGGKLEICRSSKKDSLQLKASGEREAEVFTEGLKIRKLEALRRKCVFHPLTIEEVVTEILQLYPQGLDFDTLLALVGIINSSGSQELQEVLHQYPYFEELQNRLWR
;
A
#
# COMPACT_ATOMS: atom_id res chain seq x y z
N MET A 1 26.97 -13.46 -92.22
CA MET A 1 26.39 -12.41 -91.36
C MET A 1 25.62 -13.04 -90.21
N LYS A 2 26.14 -13.00 -88.97
CA LYS A 2 25.46 -13.49 -87.76
C LYS A 2 25.48 -12.36 -86.72
N LYS A 3 24.31 -11.93 -86.27
CA LYS A 3 24.11 -10.78 -85.37
C LYS A 3 24.33 -11.21 -83.91
N THR A 4 25.20 -10.49 -83.23
CA THR A 4 25.56 -10.66 -81.81
C THR A 4 24.55 -9.95 -80.91
N ARG A 5 24.07 -10.64 -79.88
CA ARG A 5 23.05 -10.18 -78.92
C ARG A 5 23.73 -9.51 -77.72
N VAL A 6 23.50 -8.21 -77.53
CA VAL A 6 24.05 -7.42 -76.42
C VAL A 6 23.18 -7.58 -75.17
N LYS A 7 23.79 -8.03 -74.05
CA LYS A 7 23.18 -8.06 -72.71
C LYS A 7 23.24 -6.65 -72.09
N ARG A 8 22.09 -6.09 -71.72
CA ARG A 8 21.96 -4.85 -70.92
C ARG A 8 22.36 -5.13 -69.47
N LYS A 9 23.30 -4.34 -68.93
CA LYS A 9 23.61 -4.24 -67.49
C LYS A 9 22.47 -3.48 -66.79
N THR A 10 21.87 -4.10 -65.78
CA THR A 10 20.96 -3.48 -64.82
C THR A 10 21.75 -2.67 -63.80
N LYS A 11 21.41 -1.38 -63.63
CA LYS A 11 21.90 -0.50 -62.55
C LYS A 11 21.39 -1.03 -61.20
N SER A 12 22.29 -1.24 -60.24
CA SER A 12 21.90 -1.51 -58.86
C SER A 12 21.36 -0.23 -58.22
N LYS A 13 20.21 -0.36 -57.56
CA LYS A 13 19.66 0.65 -56.65
C LYS A 13 20.37 0.49 -55.31
N SER A 14 21.01 1.55 -54.83
CA SER A 14 21.44 1.70 -53.44
C SER A 14 20.19 1.70 -52.54
N LYS A 15 20.00 0.62 -51.78
CA LYS A 15 19.02 0.57 -50.68
C LYS A 15 19.56 1.44 -49.54
N SER A 16 18.74 2.38 -49.07
CA SER A 16 18.96 3.11 -47.83
C SER A 16 19.01 2.13 -46.66
N GLN A 17 20.18 2.02 -46.03
CA GLN A 17 20.30 1.54 -44.66
C GLN A 17 19.84 2.66 -43.74
N ASN A 18 18.79 2.40 -42.97
CA ASN A 18 18.62 2.77 -41.56
C ASN A 18 17.14 2.88 -41.26
N ASP A 19 16.64 1.89 -40.52
CA ASP A 19 15.62 2.04 -39.48
C ASP A 19 15.64 0.71 -38.71
N ALA A 20 16.74 0.49 -37.98
CA ALA A 20 16.71 -0.49 -36.90
C ALA A 20 15.82 0.09 -35.79
N PRO A 21 14.94 -0.69 -35.14
CA PRO A 21 14.12 -0.21 -34.05
C PRO A 21 15.03 0.33 -32.95
N VAL A 22 14.92 1.62 -32.68
CA VAL A 22 15.60 2.28 -31.57
C VAL A 22 15.11 1.61 -30.29
N ASN A 23 16.02 1.04 -29.49
CA ASN A 23 15.66 0.45 -28.20
C ASN A 23 14.98 1.51 -27.33
N GLU A 24 13.73 1.27 -26.96
CA GLU A 24 13.00 2.13 -26.04
C GLU A 24 13.53 1.86 -24.63
N VAL A 25 14.40 2.75 -24.15
CA VAL A 25 14.95 2.70 -22.79
C VAL A 25 14.13 3.61 -21.90
N THR A 26 13.64 3.07 -20.79
CA THR A 26 12.94 3.83 -19.75
C THR A 26 13.90 4.12 -18.61
N VAL A 27 14.07 5.39 -18.25
CA VAL A 27 14.97 5.83 -17.18
C VAL A 27 14.23 6.64 -16.12
N ASN A 28 14.59 6.44 -14.86
CA ASN A 28 14.07 7.23 -13.74
C ASN A 28 14.78 8.58 -13.67
N GLY A 29 14.02 9.66 -13.63
CA GLY A 29 14.55 11.01 -13.50
C GLY A 29 13.51 12.09 -13.79
N ARG A 30 13.85 13.34 -13.54
CA ARG A 30 13.04 14.49 -13.97
C ARG A 30 13.85 15.32 -14.93
N LEU A 31 13.24 15.81 -16.00
CA LEU A 31 13.88 16.76 -16.89
C LEU A 31 14.12 18.07 -16.13
N ASP A 32 15.27 18.69 -16.39
CA ASP A 32 15.73 19.85 -15.61
C ASP A 32 15.04 21.15 -16.05
N ASN A 33 14.83 21.31 -17.36
CA ASN A 33 14.38 22.58 -17.95
C ASN A 33 13.43 22.37 -19.14
N LEU A 34 12.81 23.48 -19.60
CA LEU A 34 11.90 23.52 -20.74
C LEU A 34 12.51 22.97 -22.03
N LEU A 35 13.80 23.22 -22.25
CA LEU A 35 14.52 22.77 -23.44
C LEU A 35 14.56 21.24 -23.52
N ASP A 36 14.85 20.55 -22.42
CA ASP A 36 14.87 19.09 -22.42
C ASP A 36 13.48 18.48 -22.65
N HIS A 37 12.43 19.11 -22.11
CA HIS A 37 11.04 18.73 -22.39
C HIS A 37 10.72 18.85 -23.88
N VAL A 38 11.07 19.97 -24.50
CA VAL A 38 10.82 20.23 -25.93
C VAL A 38 11.60 19.27 -26.81
N LYS A 39 12.90 19.01 -26.52
CA LYS A 39 13.69 18.00 -27.26
C LYS A 39 13.01 16.64 -27.27
N GLN A 40 12.58 16.14 -26.12
CA GLN A 40 11.95 14.82 -26.02
C GLN A 40 10.65 14.74 -26.83
N MET A 41 9.86 15.82 -26.84
CA MET A 41 8.59 15.90 -27.57
C MET A 41 8.84 15.93 -29.08
N LEU A 42 9.73 16.81 -29.54
CA LEU A 42 10.08 16.94 -30.96
C LEU A 42 10.86 15.75 -31.52
N TYR A 43 11.54 14.98 -30.66
CA TYR A 43 12.21 13.76 -31.10
C TYR A 43 11.23 12.69 -31.60
N ARG A 44 10.03 12.62 -31.00
CA ARG A 44 8.96 11.68 -31.37
C ARG A 44 8.29 12.06 -32.71
N GLY A 45 8.27 13.35 -33.04
CA GLY A 45 7.73 13.85 -34.29
C GLY A 45 7.72 15.38 -34.31
N GLY A 46 7.73 15.97 -35.51
CA GLY A 46 7.59 17.41 -35.67
C GLY A 46 6.21 17.90 -35.22
N LEU A 47 6.15 19.08 -34.59
CA LEU A 47 4.93 19.67 -34.06
C LEU A 47 4.76 21.12 -34.51
N THR A 48 3.51 21.57 -34.65
CA THR A 48 3.24 23.01 -34.78
C THR A 48 3.61 23.72 -33.48
N PHE A 49 3.76 25.05 -33.52
CA PHE A 49 4.04 25.82 -32.32
C PHE A 49 2.88 25.73 -31.32
N GLU A 50 1.65 25.77 -31.82
CA GLU A 50 0.41 25.66 -31.06
C GLU A 50 0.30 24.30 -30.35
N ASP A 51 0.53 23.19 -31.08
CA ASP A 51 0.51 21.85 -30.50
C ASP A 51 1.60 21.67 -29.44
N LEU A 52 2.80 22.23 -29.69
CA LEU A 52 3.91 22.16 -28.75
C LEU A 52 3.60 22.97 -27.49
N LEU A 53 3.05 24.18 -27.63
CA LEU A 53 2.65 25.03 -26.51
C LEU A 53 1.60 24.34 -25.63
N ASP A 54 0.58 23.75 -26.24
CA ASP A 54 -0.48 23.03 -25.52
C ASP A 54 0.09 21.82 -24.76
N GLN A 55 0.93 21.03 -25.41
CA GLN A 55 1.52 19.87 -24.73
C GLN A 55 2.51 20.27 -23.62
N VAL A 56 3.30 21.34 -23.80
CA VAL A 56 4.19 21.85 -22.75
C VAL A 56 3.38 22.40 -21.57
N LYS A 57 2.29 23.13 -21.83
CA LYS A 57 1.36 23.63 -20.81
C LYS A 57 0.77 22.50 -19.97
N ASN A 58 0.41 21.38 -20.60
CA ASN A 58 -0.08 20.18 -19.91
C ASN A 58 0.99 19.49 -19.05
N LYS A 59 2.28 19.58 -19.42
CA LYS A 59 3.39 18.98 -18.66
C LYS A 59 3.92 19.90 -17.54
N LEU A 60 4.02 21.20 -17.79
CA LEU A 60 4.55 22.21 -16.87
C LEU A 60 3.40 23.00 -16.21
N ALA A 61 2.55 22.29 -15.46
CA ALA A 61 1.41 22.90 -14.77
C ALA A 61 1.84 24.09 -13.88
N ASN A 62 1.02 25.15 -13.88
CA ASN A 62 1.14 26.39 -13.07
C ASN A 62 2.06 27.51 -13.60
N GLN A 63 2.38 27.54 -14.90
CA GLN A 63 3.00 28.71 -15.51
C GLN A 63 1.97 29.64 -16.17
N ASP A 64 2.21 30.94 -16.06
CA ASP A 64 1.48 31.96 -16.82
C ASP A 64 1.64 31.71 -18.32
N GLN A 65 0.52 31.77 -19.06
CA GLN A 65 0.49 31.36 -20.47
C GLN A 65 1.38 32.25 -21.35
N ASP A 66 1.33 33.56 -21.14
CA ASP A 66 2.09 34.52 -21.94
C ASP A 66 3.59 34.36 -21.67
N LYS A 67 3.95 34.14 -20.40
CA LYS A 67 5.33 33.83 -20.02
C LYS A 67 5.82 32.52 -20.64
N LEU A 68 5.02 31.46 -20.57
CA LEU A 68 5.38 30.16 -21.14
C LEU A 68 5.58 30.25 -22.65
N GLU A 69 4.70 30.97 -23.35
CA GLU A 69 4.81 31.17 -24.79
C GLU A 69 6.11 31.91 -25.16
N GLN A 70 6.45 32.97 -24.42
CA GLN A 70 7.72 33.71 -24.61
C GLN A 70 8.94 32.82 -24.36
N ASP A 71 8.92 32.05 -23.28
CA ASP A 71 10.02 31.15 -22.93
C ASP A 71 10.17 30.01 -23.96
N LEU A 72 9.06 29.51 -24.52
CA LEU A 72 9.08 28.53 -25.60
C LEU A 72 9.65 29.12 -26.89
N LYS A 73 9.24 30.34 -27.28
CA LYS A 73 9.82 31.05 -28.45
C LYS A 73 11.32 31.25 -28.29
N ARG A 74 11.78 31.66 -27.10
CA ARG A 74 13.22 31.79 -26.79
C ARG A 74 13.93 30.45 -26.86
N CYS A 75 13.31 29.39 -26.34
CA CYS A 75 13.88 28.04 -26.37
C CYS A 75 14.12 27.55 -27.79
N LEU A 76 13.11 27.69 -28.67
CA LEU A 76 13.18 27.27 -30.07
C LEU A 76 14.14 28.15 -30.89
N GLY A 77 14.16 29.47 -30.64
CA GLY A 77 15.00 30.40 -31.38
C GLY A 77 16.48 30.41 -31.00
N ASN A 78 16.81 30.08 -29.73
CA ASN A 78 18.18 30.21 -29.22
C ASN A 78 18.98 28.90 -29.21
N ASN A 79 18.35 27.75 -29.48
CA ASN A 79 19.03 26.46 -29.49
C ASN A 79 19.13 25.90 -30.91
N LEU A 80 20.37 25.71 -31.38
CA LEU A 80 20.69 25.22 -32.72
C LEU A 80 20.21 23.80 -33.01
N SER A 81 19.79 23.04 -31.99
CA SER A 81 19.18 21.72 -32.18
C SER A 81 17.77 21.76 -32.73
N TYR A 82 17.10 22.91 -32.76
CA TYR A 82 15.75 23.05 -33.31
C TYR A 82 15.77 23.71 -34.68
N TYR A 83 14.88 23.28 -35.56
CA TYR A 83 14.67 23.91 -36.86
C TYR A 83 13.21 23.81 -37.28
N LEU A 84 12.78 24.75 -38.12
CA LEU A 84 11.44 24.77 -38.69
C LEU A 84 11.48 24.18 -40.10
N LYS A 85 10.65 23.16 -40.34
CA LYS A 85 10.53 22.47 -41.62
C LYS A 85 9.05 22.28 -41.94
N ASP A 86 8.61 22.80 -43.08
CA ASP A 86 7.22 22.69 -43.56
C ASP A 86 6.17 23.14 -42.52
N GLY A 87 6.50 24.15 -41.71
CA GLY A 87 5.64 24.68 -40.65
C GLY A 87 5.67 23.88 -39.34
N LEU A 88 6.46 22.82 -39.26
CA LEU A 88 6.65 21.99 -38.07
C LEU A 88 8.03 22.24 -37.46
N TRP A 89 8.08 22.42 -36.16
CA TRP A 89 9.32 22.40 -35.41
C TRP A 89 9.81 20.96 -35.29
N GLU A 90 11.08 20.74 -35.61
CA GLU A 90 11.77 19.46 -35.47
C GLU A 90 13.04 19.63 -34.64
N VAL A 91 13.54 18.53 -34.08
CA VAL A 91 14.85 18.46 -33.43
C VAL A 91 15.84 17.75 -34.34
N ASP A 92 17.08 18.24 -34.39
CA ASP A 92 18.16 17.59 -35.12
C ASP A 92 18.55 16.27 -34.45
N LYS A 93 18.17 15.17 -35.10
CA LYS A 93 18.47 13.81 -34.66
C LYS A 93 19.88 13.37 -35.05
N THR A 94 20.54 14.08 -35.97
CA THR A 94 21.91 13.75 -36.39
C THR A 94 22.92 14.15 -35.31
N GLY A 95 22.70 15.32 -34.71
CA GLY A 95 23.49 15.89 -33.62
C GLY A 95 24.92 16.24 -34.03
N ASN A 96 25.70 16.76 -33.08
CA ASN A 96 27.06 17.21 -33.36
C ASN A 96 28.00 15.99 -33.52
N PRO A 97 28.76 15.88 -34.63
CA PRO A 97 29.75 14.81 -34.82
C PRO A 97 30.76 14.70 -33.68
N ALA A 98 31.13 15.83 -33.06
CA ALA A 98 32.04 15.86 -31.92
C ALA A 98 31.51 15.06 -30.71
N ASN A 99 30.19 14.91 -30.58
CA ASN A 99 29.53 14.22 -29.46
C ASN A 99 29.14 12.78 -29.80
N HIS A 100 29.51 12.26 -30.96
CA HIS A 100 29.05 10.94 -31.41
C HIS A 100 29.50 9.80 -30.48
N HIS A 101 30.72 9.86 -29.94
CA HIS A 101 31.21 8.88 -28.98
C HIS A 101 30.39 8.89 -27.68
N PHE A 102 30.04 10.07 -27.16
CA PHE A 102 29.16 10.19 -25.98
C PHE A 102 27.79 9.57 -26.25
N TYR A 103 27.20 9.81 -27.44
CA TYR A 103 25.93 9.21 -27.82
C TYR A 103 26.02 7.68 -27.86
N GLN A 104 27.07 7.14 -28.50
CA GLN A 104 27.30 5.70 -28.60
C GLN A 104 27.47 5.05 -27.22
N TRP A 105 28.22 5.70 -26.32
CA TRP A 105 28.42 5.16 -24.96
C TRP A 105 27.14 5.16 -24.15
N ILE A 106 26.40 6.28 -24.10
CA ILE A 106 25.12 6.32 -23.36
C ILE A 106 24.14 5.29 -23.93
N SER A 107 24.07 5.18 -25.26
CA SER A 107 23.23 4.19 -25.94
C SER A 107 23.62 2.75 -25.58
N THR A 108 24.92 2.46 -25.54
CA THR A 108 25.44 1.12 -25.22
C THR A 108 25.25 0.77 -23.73
N MET A 109 25.46 1.74 -22.83
CA MET A 109 25.29 1.56 -21.39
C MET A 109 23.83 1.38 -21.00
N GLY A 110 22.90 2.03 -21.69
CA GLY A 110 21.47 1.94 -21.40
C GLY A 110 21.05 2.62 -20.09
N TYR A 111 21.89 3.48 -19.50
CA TYR A 111 21.55 4.29 -18.33
C TYR A 111 22.14 5.71 -18.40
N PRO A 112 21.53 6.70 -17.70
CA PRO A 112 22.01 8.08 -17.72
C PRO A 112 23.34 8.25 -16.96
N VAL A 113 24.22 9.12 -17.46
CA VAL A 113 25.57 9.36 -16.91
C VAL A 113 25.86 10.84 -16.76
N THR A 114 26.69 11.20 -15.80
CA THR A 114 27.18 12.57 -15.61
C THR A 114 28.16 12.97 -16.70
N PHE A 115 28.32 14.28 -16.95
CA PHE A 115 29.32 14.77 -17.90
C PHE A 115 30.74 14.36 -17.51
N ARG A 116 31.04 14.28 -16.21
CA ARG A 116 32.34 13.83 -15.70
C ARG A 116 32.64 12.37 -16.05
N GLU A 117 31.65 11.49 -15.95
CA GLU A 117 31.78 10.08 -16.37
C GLU A 117 32.04 9.98 -17.88
N LEU A 118 31.38 10.81 -18.70
CA LEU A 118 31.64 10.86 -20.14
C LEU A 118 33.06 11.32 -20.48
N LEU A 119 33.58 12.33 -19.77
CA LEU A 119 34.96 12.78 -19.95
C LEU A 119 35.96 11.69 -19.56
N PHE A 120 35.70 10.98 -18.46
CA PHE A 120 36.53 9.86 -18.04
C PHE A 120 36.57 8.74 -19.10
N LEU A 121 35.41 8.35 -19.64
CA LEU A 121 35.33 7.38 -20.75
C LEU A 121 36.09 7.86 -22.00
N ALA A 122 36.07 9.17 -22.29
CA ALA A 122 36.86 9.73 -23.39
C ALA A 122 38.36 9.63 -23.16
N GLU A 123 38.83 9.90 -21.95
CA GLU A 123 40.24 9.73 -21.58
C GLU A 123 40.70 8.27 -21.68
N GLU A 124 39.90 7.33 -21.16
CA GLU A 124 40.19 5.88 -21.25
C GLU A 124 40.26 5.39 -22.71
N ASN A 125 39.53 6.03 -23.62
CA ASN A 125 39.52 5.70 -25.05
C ASN A 125 40.45 6.60 -25.89
N ASN A 126 41.37 7.34 -25.26
CA ASN A 126 42.35 8.22 -25.91
C ASN A 126 41.74 9.31 -26.82
N LEU A 127 40.56 9.83 -26.46
CA LEU A 127 39.90 10.93 -27.16
C LEU A 127 40.28 12.28 -26.53
N GLU A 128 40.34 13.33 -27.35
CA GLU A 128 40.64 14.68 -26.87
C GLU A 128 39.47 15.24 -26.03
N THR A 129 39.77 15.52 -24.75
CA THR A 129 38.83 16.10 -23.79
C THR A 129 39.07 17.58 -23.51
N ARG A 130 40.22 18.14 -23.92
CA ARG A 130 40.56 19.55 -23.67
C ARG A 130 39.57 20.47 -24.40
N GLY A 131 39.01 21.42 -23.66
CA GLY A 131 38.09 22.43 -24.20
C GLY A 131 36.65 21.94 -24.40
N ARG A 132 36.34 20.66 -24.09
CA ARG A 132 34.96 20.18 -24.12
C ARG A 132 34.17 20.75 -22.95
N LEU A 133 32.99 21.29 -23.24
CA LEU A 133 32.10 21.90 -22.26
C LEU A 133 30.80 21.11 -22.19
N GLU A 134 30.18 21.07 -21.01
CA GLU A 134 28.85 20.45 -20.84
C GLU A 134 27.81 21.12 -21.77
N GLN A 135 28.02 22.40 -22.10
CA GLN A 135 27.19 23.17 -23.03
C GLN A 135 27.16 22.57 -24.45
N ASP A 136 28.16 21.79 -24.85
CA ASP A 136 28.21 21.10 -26.14
C ASP A 136 27.09 20.04 -26.26
N LEU A 137 26.63 19.47 -25.14
CA LEU A 137 25.50 18.53 -25.10
C LEU A 137 24.15 19.25 -25.08
N VAL A 138 24.09 20.45 -24.51
CA VAL A 138 22.86 21.28 -24.47
C VAL A 138 22.38 21.63 -25.88
N TYR A 139 23.30 21.89 -26.80
CA TYR A 139 22.99 22.22 -28.20
C TYR A 139 22.88 21.00 -29.12
N ASP A 140 23.08 19.79 -28.60
CA ASP A 140 22.93 18.56 -29.37
C ASP A 140 21.53 17.97 -29.14
N GLY A 141 20.75 17.85 -30.22
CA GLY A 141 19.35 17.41 -30.16
C GLY A 141 19.16 15.98 -29.66
N ARG A 142 20.22 15.17 -29.61
CA ARG A 142 20.17 13.77 -29.15
C ARG A 142 20.25 13.61 -27.64
N PHE A 143 20.61 14.65 -26.90
CA PHE A 143 20.82 14.58 -25.46
C PHE A 143 19.83 15.45 -24.70
N ILE A 144 19.42 14.95 -23.54
CA ILE A 144 18.60 15.64 -22.55
C ILE A 144 19.26 15.58 -21.18
N ARG A 145 19.13 16.65 -20.40
CA ARG A 145 19.64 16.72 -19.03
C ARG A 145 18.55 16.40 -18.00
N LEU A 146 18.88 15.47 -17.11
CA LEU A 146 18.08 15.18 -15.93
C LEU A 146 18.47 16.16 -14.81
N ARG A 147 17.51 16.49 -13.93
CA ARG A 147 17.70 17.34 -12.75
C ARG A 147 18.79 16.84 -11.80
N SER A 148 19.12 15.55 -11.85
CA SER A 148 20.26 14.96 -11.13
C SER A 148 21.63 15.39 -11.67
N GLY A 149 21.68 16.12 -12.79
CA GLY A 149 22.92 16.47 -13.50
C GLY A 149 23.40 15.37 -14.45
N LYS A 150 22.66 14.25 -14.57
CA LYS A 150 22.95 13.18 -15.53
C LYS A 150 22.37 13.48 -16.91
N TRP A 151 23.00 12.95 -17.94
CA TRP A 151 22.64 13.05 -19.34
C TRP A 151 22.00 11.75 -19.81
N ALA A 152 20.88 11.87 -20.51
CA ALA A 152 20.14 10.78 -21.14
C ALA A 152 19.93 11.10 -22.63
N LEU A 153 19.40 10.14 -23.39
CA LEU A 153 19.12 10.36 -24.81
C LEU A 153 17.69 10.88 -25.00
N SER A 154 17.50 11.78 -25.96
CA SER A 154 16.21 12.44 -26.24
C SER A 154 15.11 11.45 -26.65
N HIS A 155 15.48 10.26 -27.14
CA HIS A 155 14.53 9.20 -27.50
C HIS A 155 14.17 8.27 -26.33
N TRP A 156 14.83 8.40 -25.18
CA TRP A 156 14.50 7.61 -24.00
C TRP A 156 13.23 8.15 -23.34
N GLN A 157 12.46 7.23 -22.77
CA GLN A 157 11.34 7.58 -21.92
C GLN A 157 11.87 7.93 -20.54
N VAL A 158 11.61 9.17 -20.10
CA VAL A 158 12.02 9.64 -18.77
C VAL A 158 10.80 9.62 -17.86
N ILE A 159 10.83 8.74 -16.86
CA ILE A 159 9.78 8.60 -15.86
C ILE A 159 10.23 9.31 -14.58
N GLY A 160 9.41 10.26 -14.13
CA GLY A 160 9.62 11.00 -12.89
C GLY A 160 9.58 10.09 -11.66
N GLU A 161 10.39 10.40 -10.65
CA GLU A 161 10.16 9.88 -9.30
C GLU A 161 9.28 10.84 -8.50
N PRO A 162 8.41 10.34 -7.60
CA PRO A 162 7.66 11.18 -6.68
C PRO A 162 8.57 12.07 -5.82
N THR A 163 8.20 13.34 -5.64
CA THR A 163 8.85 14.20 -4.64
C THR A 163 8.44 13.81 -3.22
N ALA A 164 9.26 14.13 -2.22
CA ALA A 164 8.91 13.93 -0.82
C ALA A 164 7.56 14.59 -0.44
N GLY A 165 7.24 15.75 -1.01
CA GLY A 165 5.95 16.42 -0.81
C GLY A 165 4.77 15.66 -1.42
N GLU A 166 4.95 15.06 -2.60
CA GLU A 166 3.94 14.20 -3.23
C GLU A 166 3.75 12.91 -2.44
N VAL A 167 4.83 12.27 -1.98
CA VAL A 167 4.76 11.08 -1.13
C VAL A 167 4.04 11.38 0.18
N THR A 168 4.32 12.53 0.80
CA THR A 168 3.62 12.97 2.02
C THR A 168 2.11 13.12 1.78
N LYS A 169 1.69 13.62 0.61
CA LYS A 169 0.26 13.70 0.24
C LYS A 169 -0.36 12.31 0.10
N VAL A 170 0.35 11.36 -0.50
CA VAL A 170 -0.11 9.95 -0.61
C VAL A 170 -0.24 9.31 0.78
N ILE A 171 0.72 9.50 1.68
CA ILE A 171 0.64 9.00 3.06
C ILE A 171 -0.60 9.58 3.77
N ARG A 172 -0.81 10.90 3.69
CA ARG A 172 -1.99 11.55 4.29
C ARG A 172 -3.30 11.05 3.68
N LEU A 173 -3.31 10.74 2.37
CA LEU A 173 -4.47 10.16 1.71
C LEU A 173 -4.80 8.79 2.32
N PHE A 174 -3.82 7.90 2.48
CA PHE A 174 -4.03 6.60 3.12
C PHE A 174 -4.50 6.73 4.57
N GLN A 175 -3.90 7.62 5.35
CA GLN A 175 -4.31 7.88 6.73
C GLN A 175 -5.76 8.37 6.83
N ARG A 176 -6.20 9.20 5.88
CA ARG A 176 -7.58 9.71 5.82
C ARG A 176 -8.57 8.64 5.36
N LYS A 177 -8.21 7.86 4.33
CA LYS A 177 -9.11 6.86 3.73
C LYS A 177 -9.19 5.59 4.56
N GLN A 178 -8.15 5.27 5.34
CA GLN A 178 -8.01 4.07 6.16
C GLN A 178 -8.31 2.76 5.40
N ARG A 179 -8.12 2.77 4.08
CA ARG A 179 -8.28 1.62 3.20
C ARG A 179 -7.21 1.60 2.11
N PRO A 180 -6.89 0.43 1.56
CA PRO A 180 -6.04 0.32 0.38
C PRO A 180 -6.65 1.00 -0.83
N LEU A 181 -5.79 1.56 -1.67
CA LEU A 181 -6.18 2.31 -2.87
C LEU A 181 -5.39 1.80 -4.06
N THR A 182 -6.07 1.73 -5.21
CA THR A 182 -5.40 1.52 -6.50
C THR A 182 -4.60 2.76 -6.89
N LEU A 183 -3.57 2.58 -7.72
CA LEU A 183 -2.81 3.71 -8.24
C LEU A 183 -3.71 4.72 -8.98
N ALA A 184 -4.70 4.23 -9.73
CA ALA A 184 -5.67 5.07 -10.42
C ALA A 184 -6.52 5.95 -9.47
N GLU A 185 -6.93 5.42 -8.31
CA GLU A 185 -7.60 6.20 -7.26
C GLU A 185 -6.67 7.27 -6.68
N ILE A 186 -5.43 6.92 -6.36
CA ILE A 186 -4.45 7.86 -5.80
C ILE A 186 -4.20 9.01 -6.79
N MET A 187 -3.97 8.69 -8.06
CA MET A 187 -3.69 9.69 -9.10
C MET A 187 -4.87 10.61 -9.34
N ARG A 188 -6.08 10.05 -9.45
CA ARG A 188 -7.31 10.83 -9.63
C ARG A 188 -7.59 11.78 -8.47
N GLU A 189 -7.31 11.36 -7.23
CA GLU A 189 -7.62 12.16 -6.04
C GLU A 189 -6.57 13.24 -5.75
N LEU A 190 -5.29 12.99 -6.02
CA LEU A 190 -4.21 13.92 -5.65
C LEU A 190 -3.64 14.72 -6.81
N PHE A 191 -3.74 14.18 -8.04
CA PHE A 191 -3.05 14.70 -9.22
C PHE A 191 -3.96 14.78 -10.47
N PRO A 192 -5.21 15.26 -10.38
CA PRO A 192 -6.17 15.20 -11.48
C PRO A 192 -5.76 16.00 -12.74
N ALA A 193 -4.80 16.92 -12.62
CA ALA A 193 -4.33 17.79 -13.71
C ALA A 193 -2.86 17.56 -14.11
N ARG A 194 -2.17 16.54 -13.56
CA ARG A 194 -0.75 16.28 -13.88
C ARG A 194 -0.60 15.06 -14.79
N VAL A 195 -0.04 15.28 -15.97
CA VAL A 195 0.38 14.23 -16.93
C VAL A 195 1.90 14.00 -16.84
N VAL A 196 2.52 14.26 -15.68
CA VAL A 196 3.90 13.81 -15.51
C VAL A 196 3.82 12.29 -15.37
N GLU A 197 4.44 11.56 -16.31
CA GLU A 197 4.68 10.12 -16.23
C GLU A 197 5.58 9.88 -15.00
N ILE A 198 4.98 9.86 -13.81
CA ILE A 198 5.66 9.54 -12.55
C ILE A 198 5.53 8.04 -12.36
N GLY A 199 6.65 7.37 -12.10
CA GLY A 199 6.77 5.93 -11.91
C GLY A 199 6.27 5.51 -10.53
N TRP A 200 5.05 5.89 -10.17
CA TRP A 200 4.47 5.64 -8.85
C TRP A 200 4.41 4.16 -8.52
N GLU A 201 4.07 3.30 -9.47
CA GLU A 201 4.04 1.86 -9.25
C GLU A 201 5.42 1.33 -8.84
N SER A 202 6.46 1.62 -9.64
CA SER A 202 7.83 1.23 -9.29
C SER A 202 8.31 1.88 -8.00
N PHE A 203 7.89 3.11 -7.69
CA PHE A 203 8.23 3.77 -6.44
C PHE A 203 7.59 3.06 -5.24
N LEU A 204 6.29 2.78 -5.29
CA LEU A 204 5.55 2.12 -4.22
C LEU A 204 6.08 0.70 -3.97
N GLN A 205 6.48 -0.03 -5.02
CA GLN A 205 7.13 -1.34 -4.89
C GLN A 205 8.46 -1.31 -4.13
N LYS A 206 9.22 -0.21 -4.24
CA LYS A 206 10.56 -0.08 -3.64
C LYS A 206 10.54 0.59 -2.26
N ASP A 207 9.55 1.43 -1.99
CA ASP A 207 9.48 2.20 -0.75
C ASP A 207 8.87 1.35 0.38
N GLU A 208 9.67 1.05 1.40
CA GLU A 208 9.33 0.15 2.50
C GLU A 208 8.12 0.59 3.32
N ARG A 209 7.68 1.84 3.20
CA ARG A 209 6.49 2.34 3.93
C ARG A 209 5.19 1.86 3.32
N PHE A 210 5.23 1.38 2.08
CA PHE A 210 4.06 0.91 1.36
C PHE A 210 4.12 -0.60 1.17
N VAL A 211 2.94 -1.19 1.01
CA VAL A 211 2.78 -2.62 0.75
C VAL A 211 1.64 -2.81 -0.23
N GLU A 212 1.85 -3.68 -1.22
CA GLU A 212 0.79 -4.14 -2.10
C GLU A 212 -0.01 -5.22 -1.39
N VAL A 213 -1.33 -5.08 -1.37
CA VAL A 213 -2.26 -5.96 -0.63
C VAL A 213 -3.25 -6.67 -1.56
N GLY A 214 -2.74 -6.98 -2.75
CA GLY A 214 -3.46 -7.67 -3.82
C GLY A 214 -4.22 -6.74 -4.77
N GLN A 215 -4.48 -7.24 -5.98
CA GLN A 215 -5.25 -6.55 -7.02
C GLN A 215 -4.73 -5.13 -7.37
N GLY A 216 -3.42 -4.89 -7.28
CA GLY A 216 -2.82 -3.57 -7.54
C GLY A 216 -3.22 -2.49 -6.52
N ARG A 217 -3.71 -2.89 -5.34
CA ARG A 217 -4.05 -1.98 -4.25
C ARG A 217 -2.86 -1.83 -3.31
N TRP A 218 -2.60 -0.59 -2.93
CA TRP A 218 -1.50 -0.19 -2.07
C TRP A 218 -2.03 0.28 -0.72
N PHE A 219 -1.25 0.08 0.33
CA PHE A 219 -1.55 0.59 1.66
C PHE A 219 -0.28 0.97 2.43
N LEU A 220 -0.45 1.62 3.58
CA LEU A 220 0.66 1.90 4.49
C LEU A 220 0.98 0.64 5.30
N LYS A 221 2.27 0.27 5.31
CA LYS A 221 2.78 -0.90 6.01
C LYS A 221 2.62 -0.79 7.53
N SER A 222 2.98 0.36 8.11
CA SER A 222 2.95 0.55 9.56
C SER A 222 1.56 0.35 10.21
N PRO A 223 0.45 0.95 9.72
CA PRO A 223 -0.88 0.67 10.25
C PRO A 223 -1.32 -0.80 10.09
N LEU A 224 -0.96 -1.43 8.97
CA LEU A 224 -1.27 -2.84 8.73
C LEU A 224 -0.52 -3.76 9.70
N GLU A 225 0.78 -3.52 9.90
CA GLU A 225 1.59 -4.26 10.88
C GLU A 225 1.10 -4.06 12.31
N ALA A 226 0.69 -2.84 12.67
CA ALA A 226 0.11 -2.58 13.99
C ALA A 226 -1.19 -3.37 14.21
N MET A 227 -2.05 -3.44 13.19
CA MET A 227 -3.26 -4.27 13.23
C MET A 227 -2.91 -5.76 13.38
N ILE A 228 -1.97 -6.26 12.57
CA ILE A 228 -1.52 -7.66 12.64
C ILE A 228 -0.91 -7.98 14.00
N ALA A 229 -0.06 -7.10 14.55
CA ALA A 229 0.53 -7.26 15.86
C ALA A 229 -0.53 -7.30 16.97
N HIS A 230 -1.58 -6.48 16.86
CA HIS A 230 -2.71 -6.51 17.78
C HIS A 230 -3.48 -7.85 17.71
N ILE A 231 -3.69 -8.37 16.49
CA ILE A 231 -4.33 -9.68 16.27
C ILE A 231 -3.47 -10.82 16.78
N ALA A 232 -2.15 -10.73 16.65
CA ALA A 232 -1.19 -11.75 17.05
C ALA A 232 -0.79 -11.66 18.54
N ALA A 233 -1.19 -10.60 19.24
CA ALA A 233 -0.83 -10.38 20.63
C ALA A 233 -1.24 -11.56 21.52
N GLU A 234 -0.43 -11.83 22.53
CA GLU A 234 -0.75 -12.85 23.54
C GLU A 234 -2.01 -12.44 24.32
N ASP A 235 -2.92 -13.40 24.54
CA ASP A 235 -4.09 -13.18 25.39
C ASP A 235 -3.70 -13.43 26.84
N VAL A 236 -3.50 -12.34 27.59
CA VAL A 236 -3.15 -12.41 29.02
C VAL A 236 -4.25 -13.07 29.86
N PHE A 237 -5.50 -13.10 29.37
CA PHE A 237 -6.62 -13.75 30.05
C PHE A 237 -6.91 -15.16 29.50
N ALA A 238 -6.02 -15.74 28.69
CA ALA A 238 -6.24 -17.04 28.05
C ALA A 238 -6.65 -18.15 29.05
N PHE A 239 -6.03 -18.18 30.24
CA PHE A 239 -6.31 -19.20 31.26
C PHE A 239 -7.74 -19.14 31.79
N ILE A 240 -8.30 -17.94 31.97
CA ILE A 240 -9.67 -17.76 32.47
C ILE A 240 -10.70 -17.76 31.33
N ARG A 241 -10.29 -17.40 30.10
CA ARG A 241 -11.12 -17.47 28.88
C ARG A 241 -11.48 -18.89 28.46
N GLN A 242 -10.82 -19.91 29.03
CA GLN A 242 -11.13 -21.31 28.75
C GLN A 242 -12.60 -21.67 29.03
N GLY A 243 -13.24 -21.03 30.01
CA GLY A 243 -14.68 -21.19 30.27
C GLY A 243 -15.54 -20.76 29.07
N GLU A 244 -15.32 -19.54 28.58
CA GLU A 244 -15.99 -19.02 27.37
C GLU A 244 -15.70 -19.89 26.14
N ILE A 245 -14.44 -20.31 25.93
CA ILE A 245 -14.04 -21.14 24.79
C ILE A 245 -14.79 -22.47 24.80
N SER A 246 -14.95 -23.10 25.97
CA SER A 246 -15.61 -24.40 26.08
C SER A 246 -17.10 -24.30 25.70
N VAL A 247 -17.79 -23.31 26.26
CA VAL A 247 -19.21 -23.04 25.93
C VAL A 247 -19.36 -22.66 24.45
N LEU A 248 -18.45 -21.84 23.92
CA LEU A 248 -18.46 -21.44 22.51
C LEU A 248 -18.33 -22.66 21.59
N GLN A 249 -17.42 -23.59 21.89
CA GLN A 249 -17.25 -24.82 21.11
C GLN A 249 -18.51 -25.69 21.10
N GLU A 250 -19.18 -25.84 22.25
CA GLU A 250 -20.43 -26.57 22.35
C GLU A 250 -21.54 -25.90 21.52
N ALA A 251 -21.68 -24.58 21.62
CA ALA A 251 -22.66 -23.83 20.86
C ALA A 251 -22.39 -23.86 19.34
N GLU A 252 -21.12 -23.77 18.92
CA GLU A 252 -20.71 -23.88 17.52
C GLU A 252 -21.05 -25.25 16.94
N LEU A 253 -20.85 -26.35 17.68
CA LEU A 253 -21.26 -27.70 17.23
C LEU A 253 -22.76 -27.76 16.93
N VAL A 254 -23.59 -27.15 17.77
CA VAL A 254 -25.04 -27.07 17.55
C VAL A 254 -25.38 -26.29 16.29
N LEU A 255 -24.67 -25.18 16.02
CA LEU A 255 -24.84 -24.42 14.78
C LEU A 255 -24.46 -25.27 13.55
N ILE A 256 -23.32 -25.96 13.60
CA ILE A 256 -22.82 -26.81 12.52
C ILE A 256 -23.85 -27.89 12.17
N ILE A 257 -24.48 -28.52 13.17
CA ILE A 257 -25.49 -29.56 12.97
C ILE A 257 -26.77 -29.01 12.31
N LYS A 258 -27.17 -27.79 12.67
CA LYS A 258 -28.38 -27.15 12.14
C LYS A 258 -28.20 -26.52 10.76
N GLU A 259 -26.96 -26.43 10.28
CA GLU A 259 -26.61 -25.70 9.08
C GLU A 259 -26.82 -26.53 7.81
N ALA A 260 -27.92 -26.25 7.09
CA ALA A 260 -28.26 -26.96 5.86
C ALA A 260 -27.61 -26.34 4.60
N ASP A 261 -27.24 -25.06 4.63
CA ASP A 261 -26.81 -24.30 3.46
C ASP A 261 -25.28 -24.12 3.41
N ALA A 262 -24.65 -24.59 2.33
CA ALA A 262 -23.21 -24.45 2.15
C ALA A 262 -22.75 -23.01 1.84
N SER A 263 -23.66 -22.11 1.47
CA SER A 263 -23.36 -20.72 1.08
C SER A 263 -23.50 -19.71 2.22
N ARG A 264 -24.09 -20.12 3.33
CA ARG A 264 -24.39 -19.32 4.52
C ARG A 264 -23.73 -19.95 5.72
N ARG A 265 -22.97 -19.18 6.50
CA ARG A 265 -22.27 -19.63 7.71
C ARG A 265 -22.70 -18.77 8.89
N GLN A 266 -23.09 -19.42 9.98
CA GLN A 266 -23.35 -18.75 11.25
C GLN A 266 -22.09 -18.77 12.13
N TYR A 267 -21.93 -17.71 12.91
CA TYR A 267 -20.78 -17.51 13.79
C TYR A 267 -21.27 -16.93 15.13
N ILE A 268 -20.65 -17.30 16.24
CA ILE A 268 -20.94 -16.74 17.56
C ILE A 268 -19.73 -15.92 17.98
N LEU A 269 -19.93 -14.63 18.28
CA LEU A 269 -18.87 -13.75 18.72
C LEU A 269 -18.36 -14.14 20.10
N SER A 270 -17.05 -14.35 20.23
CA SER A 270 -16.40 -14.37 21.53
C SER A 270 -16.09 -12.94 22.00
N SER A 271 -15.81 -12.78 23.30
CA SER A 271 -15.31 -11.52 23.83
C SER A 271 -13.94 -11.15 23.25
N LEU A 272 -13.11 -12.13 22.87
CA LEU A 272 -11.82 -11.90 22.21
C LEU A 272 -11.96 -11.38 20.78
N ASP A 273 -12.99 -11.84 20.07
CA ASP A 273 -13.31 -11.34 18.72
C ASP A 273 -13.69 -9.86 18.77
N LEU A 274 -14.51 -9.48 19.75
CA LEU A 274 -14.91 -8.10 19.98
C LEU A 274 -13.72 -7.23 20.39
N GLU A 275 -12.88 -7.71 21.30
CA GLU A 275 -11.68 -7.01 21.76
C GLU A 275 -10.74 -6.69 20.59
N ARG A 276 -10.49 -7.69 19.73
CA ARG A 276 -9.56 -7.56 18.60
C ARG A 276 -10.19 -6.96 17.34
N GLY A 277 -11.51 -6.76 17.33
CA GLY A 277 -12.24 -6.34 16.14
C GLY A 277 -12.09 -7.32 14.98
N ILE A 278 -12.12 -8.62 15.27
CA ILE A 278 -11.96 -9.69 14.29
C ILE A 278 -13.16 -10.63 14.24
N LEU A 279 -13.25 -11.44 13.19
CA LEU A 279 -14.12 -12.59 13.07
C LEU A 279 -13.26 -13.79 12.65
N ARG A 280 -13.15 -14.79 13.53
CA ARG A 280 -12.32 -15.97 13.25
C ARG A 280 -12.99 -16.88 12.23
N LEU A 281 -12.19 -17.40 11.32
CA LEU A 281 -12.62 -18.22 10.21
C LEU A 281 -12.20 -19.66 10.46
N ASN A 282 -13.15 -20.50 10.85
CA ASN A 282 -12.90 -21.94 10.86
C ASN A 282 -12.70 -22.48 9.43
N LYS A 283 -12.21 -23.71 9.30
CA LYS A 283 -11.94 -24.37 7.99
C LYS A 283 -13.15 -24.35 7.04
N ARG A 284 -14.39 -24.34 7.56
CA ARG A 284 -15.62 -24.32 6.74
C ARG A 284 -15.94 -22.93 6.22
N MET A 285 -15.65 -21.89 6.99
CA MET A 285 -15.81 -20.48 6.59
C MET A 285 -14.72 -20.06 5.62
N MET A 286 -13.48 -20.54 5.81
CA MET A 286 -12.36 -20.28 4.89
C MET A 286 -12.67 -20.64 3.44
N ARG A 287 -13.51 -21.66 3.20
CA ARG A 287 -13.99 -22.04 1.85
C ARG A 287 -14.71 -20.93 1.10
N LEU A 288 -15.29 -19.96 1.81
CA LEU A 288 -15.91 -18.79 1.18
C LEU A 288 -14.86 -17.93 0.46
N PHE A 289 -13.58 -18.03 0.86
CA PHE A 289 -12.45 -17.20 0.44
C PHE A 289 -11.39 -17.96 -0.39
N ASP A 290 -11.60 -19.22 -0.77
CA ASP A 290 -10.59 -20.07 -1.44
C ASP A 290 -9.95 -19.49 -2.72
N GLN A 291 -10.61 -18.52 -3.37
CA GLN A 291 -10.11 -17.86 -4.58
C GLN A 291 -9.42 -16.52 -4.33
N MET A 292 -9.28 -16.12 -3.06
CA MET A 292 -8.71 -14.83 -2.67
C MET A 292 -7.23 -14.98 -2.34
N GLU A 293 -6.50 -13.88 -2.49
CA GLU A 293 -5.10 -13.82 -2.05
C GLU A 293 -5.00 -13.94 -0.52
N PRO A 294 -3.89 -14.46 0.03
CA PRO A 294 -3.74 -14.71 1.47
C PRO A 294 -3.93 -13.50 2.36
N MET A 295 -3.67 -12.31 1.83
CA MET A 295 -3.92 -11.03 2.50
C MET A 295 -4.58 -10.11 1.49
N THR A 296 -5.85 -9.78 1.72
CA THR A 296 -6.57 -8.89 0.81
C THR A 296 -7.60 -8.04 1.55
N TYR A 297 -7.91 -6.89 0.97
CA TYR A 297 -8.91 -5.98 1.51
C TYR A 297 -10.22 -6.13 0.75
N LEU A 298 -11.29 -6.41 1.50
CA LEU A 298 -12.60 -6.74 0.98
C LEU A 298 -13.62 -5.71 1.45
N ASP A 299 -14.58 -5.41 0.59
CA ASP A 299 -15.79 -4.70 0.99
C ASP A 299 -16.88 -5.75 1.29
N LEU A 300 -17.26 -5.89 2.57
CA LEU A 300 -18.37 -6.72 3.00
C LEU A 300 -19.66 -5.91 2.99
N GLU A 301 -20.67 -6.40 2.29
CA GLU A 301 -21.99 -5.79 2.28
C GLU A 301 -22.66 -6.02 3.64
N THR A 302 -23.19 -4.97 4.27
CA THR A 302 -24.02 -5.06 5.48
C THR A 302 -25.40 -4.45 5.23
N LEU A 303 -26.28 -4.45 6.23
CA LEU A 303 -27.56 -3.75 6.13
C LEU A 303 -27.40 -2.22 6.06
N GLU A 304 -26.32 -1.68 6.63
CA GLU A 304 -26.05 -0.23 6.73
C GLU A 304 -25.20 0.28 5.55
N GLY A 305 -24.68 -0.64 4.73
CA GLY A 305 -23.79 -0.36 3.61
C GLY A 305 -22.53 -1.23 3.64
N PRO A 306 -21.65 -1.08 2.64
CA PRO A 306 -20.40 -1.82 2.61
C PRO A 306 -19.47 -1.37 3.73
N ILE A 307 -18.88 -2.32 4.44
CA ILE A 307 -17.79 -2.10 5.39
C ILE A 307 -16.52 -2.70 4.83
N GLY A 308 -15.40 -2.03 5.06
CA GLY A 308 -14.10 -2.53 4.62
C GLY A 308 -13.45 -3.41 5.68
N VAL A 309 -12.95 -4.57 5.27
CA VAL A 309 -12.28 -5.54 6.16
C VAL A 309 -11.02 -6.11 5.51
N TRP A 310 -10.13 -6.59 6.36
CA TRP A 310 -8.95 -7.33 5.96
C TRP A 310 -9.20 -8.83 6.08
N TYR A 311 -9.10 -9.57 4.98
CA TYR A 311 -8.97 -11.02 5.03
C TYR A 311 -7.50 -11.38 5.24
N LEU A 312 -7.23 -12.10 6.34
CA LEU A 312 -5.90 -12.52 6.74
C LEU A 312 -5.88 -14.04 6.88
N GLN A 313 -5.45 -14.74 5.82
CA GLN A 313 -5.46 -16.19 5.74
C GLN A 313 -4.56 -16.85 6.80
N GLU A 314 -3.37 -16.28 7.04
CA GLU A 314 -2.40 -16.78 8.02
C GLU A 314 -2.98 -16.78 9.44
N TYR A 315 -3.71 -15.71 9.78
CA TYR A 315 -4.37 -15.55 11.08
C TYR A 315 -5.79 -16.13 11.11
N GLN A 316 -6.25 -16.70 9.99
CA GLN A 316 -7.57 -17.29 9.81
C GLN A 316 -8.68 -16.34 10.30
N CYS A 317 -8.65 -15.07 9.90
CA CYS A 317 -9.64 -14.10 10.37
C CYS A 317 -9.99 -13.04 9.33
N LEU A 318 -11.15 -12.41 9.56
CA LEU A 318 -11.46 -11.09 9.04
C LEU A 318 -11.16 -10.06 10.12
N ALA A 319 -10.47 -8.97 9.78
CA ALA A 319 -10.07 -7.92 10.70
C ALA A 319 -10.57 -6.54 10.27
N GLY A 320 -10.64 -5.61 11.23
CA GLY A 320 -11.19 -4.26 11.01
C GLY A 320 -12.68 -4.14 11.31
N LEU A 321 -13.27 -5.14 11.98
CA LEU A 321 -14.70 -5.18 12.31
C LEU A 321 -15.06 -4.42 13.60
N GLY A 322 -14.07 -3.97 14.38
CA GLY A 322 -14.28 -3.27 15.66
C GLY A 322 -15.29 -2.10 15.58
N PRO A 323 -15.09 -1.10 14.68
CA PRO A 323 -16.05 0.00 14.55
C PRO A 323 -17.47 -0.45 14.18
N TRP A 324 -17.60 -1.52 13.38
CA TRP A 324 -18.90 -2.08 13.02
C TRP A 324 -19.57 -2.78 14.20
N TYR A 325 -18.80 -3.52 15.02
CA TYR A 325 -19.27 -4.12 16.27
C TYR A 325 -19.78 -3.07 17.25
N GLU A 326 -19.06 -1.96 17.40
CA GLU A 326 -19.46 -0.84 18.26
C GLU A 326 -20.74 -0.17 17.76
N ALA A 327 -20.82 0.15 16.46
CA ALA A 327 -21.99 0.77 15.86
C ALA A 327 -23.26 -0.08 16.02
N ASN A 328 -23.11 -1.42 15.93
CA ASN A 328 -24.21 -2.37 16.07
C ASN A 328 -24.40 -2.89 17.51
N GLN A 329 -23.67 -2.33 18.49
CA GLN A 329 -23.75 -2.69 19.92
C GLN A 329 -23.63 -4.19 20.16
N LEU A 330 -22.72 -4.85 19.45
CA LEU A 330 -22.55 -6.30 19.54
C LEU A 330 -21.85 -6.69 20.84
N GLU A 331 -22.28 -7.83 21.38
CA GLU A 331 -21.84 -8.38 22.66
C GLU A 331 -21.38 -9.83 22.50
N PRO A 332 -20.59 -10.37 23.47
CA PRO A 332 -20.23 -11.79 23.46
C PRO A 332 -21.47 -12.67 23.35
N GLY A 333 -21.35 -13.78 22.64
CA GLY A 333 -22.47 -14.65 22.29
C GLY A 333 -23.33 -14.14 21.12
N GLY A 334 -23.13 -12.91 20.64
CA GLY A 334 -23.88 -12.35 19.52
C GLY A 334 -23.69 -13.18 18.26
N LYS A 335 -24.79 -13.53 17.59
CA LYS A 335 -24.74 -14.36 16.38
C LYS A 335 -24.62 -13.51 15.12
N LEU A 336 -23.62 -13.85 14.33
CA LEU A 336 -23.38 -13.30 13.01
C LEU A 336 -23.65 -14.33 11.94
N GLU A 337 -23.90 -13.82 10.75
CA GLU A 337 -24.05 -14.60 9.54
C GLU A 337 -23.20 -14.00 8.43
N ILE A 338 -22.40 -14.87 7.80
CA ILE A 338 -21.67 -14.55 6.59
C ILE A 338 -22.19 -15.41 5.44
N CYS A 339 -22.55 -14.78 4.33
CA CYS A 339 -23.03 -15.49 3.15
C CYS A 339 -22.48 -14.88 1.85
N ARG A 340 -22.38 -15.70 0.80
CA ARG A 340 -22.14 -15.17 -0.55
C ARG A 340 -23.39 -14.45 -1.03
N SER A 341 -23.22 -13.22 -1.49
CA SER A 341 -24.27 -12.42 -2.09
C SER A 341 -24.71 -13.01 -3.43
N SER A 342 -25.88 -12.62 -3.90
CA SER A 342 -26.32 -12.86 -5.28
C SER A 342 -25.50 -12.06 -6.30
N LYS A 343 -24.82 -10.99 -5.87
CA LYS A 343 -23.83 -10.28 -6.68
C LYS A 343 -22.56 -11.13 -6.76
N LYS A 344 -22.05 -11.30 -7.99
CA LYS A 344 -20.84 -12.08 -8.26
C LYS A 344 -19.68 -11.58 -7.39
N ASP A 345 -19.07 -12.51 -6.66
CA ASP A 345 -17.87 -12.32 -5.82
C ASP A 345 -18.03 -11.34 -4.65
N SER A 346 -19.26 -11.02 -4.21
CA SER A 346 -19.49 -10.22 -3.01
C SER A 346 -19.94 -11.07 -1.82
N LEU A 347 -19.48 -10.70 -0.62
CA LEU A 347 -19.84 -11.34 0.63
C LEU A 347 -20.73 -10.39 1.43
N GLN A 348 -21.67 -10.95 2.16
CA GLN A 348 -22.57 -10.21 3.03
C GLN A 348 -22.38 -10.64 4.48
N LEU A 349 -22.31 -9.67 5.38
CA LEU A 349 -22.25 -9.86 6.83
C LEU A 349 -23.53 -9.30 7.48
N LYS A 350 -24.17 -10.08 8.33
CA LYS A 350 -25.38 -9.68 9.07
C LYS A 350 -25.26 -10.07 10.53
N ALA A 351 -25.69 -9.18 11.42
CA ALA A 351 -26.04 -9.56 12.78
C ALA A 351 -27.47 -10.14 12.78
N SER A 352 -27.67 -11.31 13.40
CA SER A 352 -29.02 -11.90 13.46
C SER A 352 -29.91 -11.27 14.54
N GLY A 353 -29.30 -10.56 15.49
CA GLY A 353 -29.97 -10.07 16.72
C GLY A 353 -30.16 -11.15 17.78
N GLU A 354 -29.82 -12.40 17.48
CA GLU A 354 -29.81 -13.49 18.47
C GLU A 354 -28.49 -13.53 19.23
N ARG A 355 -28.54 -14.10 20.43
CA ARG A 355 -27.39 -14.29 21.31
C ARG A 355 -27.38 -15.69 21.92
N GLU A 356 -26.22 -16.29 22.01
CA GLU A 356 -25.97 -17.47 22.83
C GLU A 356 -25.77 -17.01 24.30
N ALA A 357 -26.61 -17.50 25.20
CA ALA A 357 -26.73 -16.96 26.56
C ALA A 357 -25.54 -17.30 27.46
N GLU A 358 -25.02 -18.52 27.38
CA GLU A 358 -23.91 -18.98 28.19
C GLU A 358 -22.59 -18.34 27.71
N VAL A 359 -22.39 -18.24 26.39
CA VAL A 359 -21.23 -17.52 25.82
C VAL A 359 -21.26 -16.06 26.24
N PHE A 360 -22.45 -15.43 26.24
CA PHE A 360 -22.60 -14.08 26.75
C PHE A 360 -22.20 -13.96 28.22
N THR A 361 -22.68 -14.85 29.08
CA THR A 361 -22.38 -14.82 30.52
C THR A 361 -20.88 -14.95 30.78
N GLU A 362 -20.21 -15.93 30.16
CA GLU A 362 -18.76 -16.12 30.35
C GLU A 362 -17.96 -14.97 29.71
N GLY A 363 -18.29 -14.56 28.48
CA GLY A 363 -17.61 -13.46 27.80
C GLY A 363 -17.79 -12.11 28.51
N LEU A 364 -18.92 -11.88 29.18
CA LEU A 364 -19.14 -10.66 29.96
C LEU A 364 -18.21 -10.59 31.18
N LYS A 365 -17.89 -11.72 31.84
CA LYS A 365 -16.90 -11.74 32.92
C LYS A 365 -15.53 -11.28 32.40
N ILE A 366 -15.11 -11.80 31.25
CA ILE A 366 -13.83 -11.42 30.65
C ILE A 366 -13.79 -9.93 30.29
N ARG A 367 -14.84 -9.40 29.65
CA ARG A 367 -14.92 -7.96 29.34
C ARG A 367 -14.86 -7.08 30.58
N LYS A 368 -15.44 -7.52 31.70
CA LYS A 368 -15.36 -6.80 32.98
C LYS A 368 -13.96 -6.84 33.58
N LEU A 369 -13.25 -7.97 33.48
CA LEU A 369 -11.83 -8.06 33.88
C LEU A 369 -10.93 -7.15 33.03
N GLU A 370 -11.15 -7.10 31.72
CA GLU A 370 -10.44 -6.18 30.83
C GLU A 370 -10.74 -4.72 31.17
N ALA A 371 -12.00 -4.38 31.44
CA ALA A 371 -12.40 -3.05 31.86
C ALA A 371 -11.77 -2.67 33.20
N LEU A 372 -11.71 -3.60 34.16
CA LEU A 372 -11.05 -3.41 35.45
C LEU A 372 -9.55 -3.17 35.28
N ARG A 373 -8.87 -3.96 34.44
CA ARG A 373 -7.46 -3.75 34.08
C ARG A 373 -7.23 -2.35 33.50
N ARG A 374 -8.04 -1.94 32.52
CA ARG A 374 -7.94 -0.60 31.92
C ARG A 374 -8.18 0.49 32.97
N LYS A 375 -9.15 0.30 33.86
CA LYS A 375 -9.43 1.23 34.97
C LYS A 375 -8.21 1.38 35.88
N CYS A 376 -7.56 0.29 36.28
CA CYS A 376 -6.35 0.31 37.11
C CYS A 376 -5.16 1.04 36.46
N VAL A 377 -5.01 0.98 35.14
CA VAL A 377 -3.96 1.72 34.42
C VAL A 377 -4.12 3.25 34.57
N PHE A 378 -5.35 3.75 34.61
CA PHE A 378 -5.61 5.19 34.74
C PHE A 378 -5.87 5.63 36.18
N HIS A 379 -6.46 4.77 37.00
CA HIS A 379 -6.84 5.00 38.38
C HIS A 379 -6.47 3.76 39.19
N PRO A 380 -5.25 3.73 39.76
CA PRO A 380 -4.79 2.60 40.55
C PRO A 380 -5.77 2.31 41.69
N LEU A 381 -6.29 1.08 41.70
CA LEU A 381 -7.19 0.58 42.74
C LEU A 381 -6.36 -0.15 43.80
N THR A 382 -6.88 -0.26 45.02
CA THR A 382 -6.26 -1.10 46.05
C THR A 382 -6.42 -2.58 45.69
N ILE A 383 -5.61 -3.45 46.30
CA ILE A 383 -5.72 -4.91 46.11
C ILE A 383 -7.10 -5.39 46.58
N GLU A 384 -7.59 -4.85 47.70
CA GLU A 384 -8.94 -5.11 48.22
C GLU A 384 -10.02 -4.82 47.18
N GLU A 385 -9.98 -3.63 46.56
CA GLU A 385 -10.94 -3.23 45.53
C GLU A 385 -10.88 -4.15 44.31
N VAL A 386 -9.67 -4.50 43.86
CA VAL A 386 -9.50 -5.42 42.71
C VAL A 386 -10.00 -6.82 43.02
N VAL A 387 -9.64 -7.39 44.17
CA VAL A 387 -10.10 -8.72 44.61
C VAL A 387 -11.61 -8.75 44.74
N THR A 388 -12.21 -7.70 45.32
CA THR A 388 -13.66 -7.56 45.47
C THR A 388 -14.36 -7.58 44.11
N GLU A 389 -13.88 -6.78 43.15
CA GLU A 389 -14.45 -6.73 41.80
C GLU A 389 -14.29 -8.08 41.08
N ILE A 390 -13.15 -8.77 41.23
CA ILE A 390 -12.93 -10.10 40.65
C ILE A 390 -13.93 -11.12 41.25
N LEU A 391 -14.00 -11.25 42.58
CA LEU A 391 -14.84 -12.26 43.23
C LEU A 391 -16.35 -12.02 43.00
N GLN A 392 -16.77 -10.77 42.80
CA GLN A 392 -18.14 -10.46 42.36
C GLN A 392 -18.50 -11.05 40.97
N LEU A 393 -17.50 -11.29 40.10
CA LEU A 393 -17.71 -11.96 38.81
C LEU A 393 -17.79 -13.49 38.92
N TYR A 394 -17.25 -14.04 40.02
CA TYR A 394 -17.15 -15.47 40.29
C TYR A 394 -17.77 -15.79 41.66
N PRO A 395 -19.11 -15.71 41.80
CA PRO A 395 -19.80 -15.91 43.09
C PRO A 395 -19.61 -17.31 43.70
N GLN A 396 -19.21 -18.29 42.90
CA GLN A 396 -18.83 -19.63 43.32
C GLN A 396 -17.41 -19.71 43.94
N GLY A 397 -16.66 -18.62 43.86
CA GLY A 397 -15.27 -18.51 44.29
C GLY A 397 -14.25 -18.86 43.20
N LEU A 398 -12.99 -18.51 43.48
CA LEU A 398 -11.81 -18.82 42.67
C LEU A 398 -10.74 -19.46 43.54
N ASP A 399 -9.97 -20.39 42.99
CA ASP A 399 -8.79 -20.90 43.68
C ASP A 399 -7.74 -19.79 43.80
N PHE A 400 -6.92 -19.87 44.85
CA PHE A 400 -5.92 -18.85 45.16
C PHE A 400 -4.97 -18.56 43.98
N ASP A 401 -4.56 -19.58 43.21
CA ASP A 401 -3.58 -19.42 42.14
C ASP A 401 -4.20 -18.67 40.94
N THR A 402 -5.45 -19.00 40.59
CA THR A 402 -6.24 -18.26 39.59
C THR A 402 -6.49 -16.81 40.03
N LEU A 403 -6.86 -16.59 41.29
CA LEU A 403 -7.07 -15.25 41.83
C LEU A 403 -5.76 -14.44 41.82
N LEU A 404 -4.65 -15.05 42.22
CA LEU A 404 -3.31 -14.45 42.17
C LEU A 404 -2.93 -14.04 40.75
N ALA A 405 -3.15 -14.92 39.76
CA ALA A 405 -2.87 -14.61 38.36
C ALA A 405 -3.69 -13.40 37.87
N LEU A 406 -4.99 -13.35 38.18
CA LEU A 406 -5.86 -12.23 37.80
C LEU A 406 -5.43 -10.91 38.46
N VAL A 407 -5.18 -10.92 39.77
CA VAL A 407 -4.69 -9.74 40.50
C VAL A 407 -3.33 -9.27 39.95
N GLY A 408 -2.43 -10.21 39.64
CA GLY A 408 -1.14 -9.92 39.02
C GLY A 408 -1.28 -9.23 37.65
N ILE A 409 -2.23 -9.67 36.80
CA ILE A 409 -2.49 -9.05 35.49
C ILE A 409 -3.11 -7.66 35.63
N ILE A 410 -3.95 -7.44 36.63
CA ILE A 410 -4.75 -6.22 36.79
C ILE A 410 -4.01 -5.13 37.57
N ASN A 411 -3.31 -5.50 38.65
CA ASN A 411 -2.69 -4.58 39.61
C ASN A 411 -1.19 -4.84 39.81
N SER A 412 -0.60 -5.88 39.19
CA SER A 412 0.83 -6.24 39.36
C SER A 412 1.24 -6.55 40.81
N SER A 413 0.30 -6.97 41.65
CA SER A 413 0.53 -7.25 43.07
C SER A 413 1.10 -8.64 43.32
N GLY A 414 1.79 -8.80 44.45
CA GLY A 414 2.47 -10.04 44.82
C GLY A 414 1.59 -11.02 45.61
N SER A 415 2.02 -12.29 45.68
CA SER A 415 1.33 -13.34 46.44
C SER A 415 1.15 -13.03 47.92
N GLN A 416 2.13 -12.38 48.55
CA GLN A 416 2.08 -12.06 49.97
C GLN A 416 1.01 -11.00 50.25
N GLU A 417 0.95 -9.94 49.43
CA GLU A 417 -0.01 -8.86 49.58
C GLU A 417 -1.45 -9.36 49.39
N LEU A 418 -1.68 -10.23 48.40
CA LEU A 418 -2.98 -10.87 48.20
C LEU A 418 -3.38 -11.69 49.43
N GLN A 419 -2.46 -12.49 49.98
CA GLN A 419 -2.73 -13.30 51.16
C GLN A 419 -3.06 -12.43 52.39
N GLU A 420 -2.32 -11.34 52.61
CA GLU A 420 -2.59 -10.39 53.68
C GLU A 420 -3.99 -9.77 53.55
N VAL A 421 -4.37 -9.29 52.36
CA VAL A 421 -5.70 -8.74 52.10
C VAL A 421 -6.80 -9.79 52.36
N LEU A 422 -6.65 -11.01 51.82
CA LEU A 422 -7.66 -12.06 51.99
C LEU A 422 -7.91 -12.44 53.46
N HIS A 423 -6.88 -12.37 54.32
CA HIS A 423 -7.02 -12.66 55.75
C HIS A 423 -7.40 -11.44 56.60
N GLN A 424 -7.09 -10.23 56.12
CA GLN A 424 -7.36 -8.99 56.84
C GLN A 424 -8.86 -8.64 56.84
N TYR A 425 -9.56 -8.91 55.74
CA TYR A 425 -10.96 -8.51 55.57
C TYR A 425 -11.92 -9.68 55.81
N PRO A 426 -12.84 -9.58 56.80
CA PRO A 426 -13.66 -10.71 57.25
C PRO A 426 -14.75 -11.14 56.27
N TYR A 427 -14.95 -10.41 55.17
CA TYR A 427 -15.93 -10.73 54.15
C TYR A 427 -15.36 -11.57 52.99
N PHE A 428 -14.05 -11.83 52.97
CA PHE A 428 -13.46 -12.85 52.13
C PHE A 428 -13.47 -14.19 52.88
N GLU A 429 -14.10 -15.20 52.30
CA GLU A 429 -14.25 -16.51 52.94
C GLU A 429 -13.37 -17.54 52.23
N GLU A 430 -12.46 -18.18 52.97
CA GLU A 430 -11.76 -19.37 52.49
C GLU A 430 -12.65 -20.62 52.66
N LEU A 431 -13.00 -21.23 51.53
CA LEU A 431 -13.70 -22.49 51.43
C LEU A 431 -12.69 -23.66 51.31
N GLN A 432 -13.19 -24.88 51.11
CA GLN A 432 -12.32 -26.05 50.95
C GLN A 432 -11.38 -25.89 49.73
N ASN A 433 -10.14 -26.40 49.86
CA ASN A 433 -9.11 -26.40 48.81
C ASN A 433 -8.60 -25.02 48.38
N ARG A 434 -8.48 -24.05 49.31
CA ARG A 434 -7.98 -22.68 49.02
C ARG A 434 -8.83 -21.94 47.98
N LEU A 435 -10.12 -22.25 47.96
CA LEU A 435 -11.12 -21.55 47.15
C LEU A 435 -11.60 -20.34 47.94
N TRP A 436 -11.53 -19.15 47.35
CA TRP A 436 -11.91 -17.90 47.99
C TRP A 436 -13.18 -17.33 47.37
N ARG A 437 -14.10 -16.84 48.22
CA ARG A 437 -15.36 -16.21 47.81
C ARG A 437 -15.53 -14.84 48.46
#